data_AF-A0A3C0BFF2-F1
#
_entry.id   AF-A0A3C0BFF2-F1
#
_cell.length_a   1.000
_cell.length_b   1.000
_cell.length_c   1.000
_cell.angle_alpha   90.00
_cell.angle_beta   90.00
_cell.angle_gamma   90.00
#
_symmetry.space_group_name_H-M   'P 1'
#
loop_
_entity.id
_entity.type
_entity.pdbx_description
1 polymer ?
#
loop_
_entity_poly.entity_id
_entity_poly.type
_entity_poly.pdbx_seq_one_letter_code
_entity_poly.pdbx_strand_id
1 'polypeptide(L)' 'QIEMKYTAWKLGFKIIEVPIIFTDRTEGTSKMSRGIFREAILGVIQLRFKRIRPVKVA' A
#
# COMPACT_ATOMS: atom_id res chain seq x y z
N GLN A 1 0.38 0.78 -2.84
CA GLN A 1 0.68 1.63 -1.66
C GLN A 1 0.51 0.89 -0.33
N ILE A 2 -0.61 0.17 -0.10
CA ILE A 2 -0.85 -0.58 1.14
C ILE A 2 0.28 -1.56 1.47
N GLU A 3 0.73 -2.37 0.49
CA GLU A 3 1.81 -3.35 0.70
C GLU A 3 3.11 -2.72 1.22
N MET A 4 3.55 -1.62 0.61
CA MET A 4 4.79 -0.95 0.97
C MET A 4 4.73 -0.40 2.40
N LYS A 5 3.61 0.24 2.78
CA LYS A 5 3.40 0.77 4.13
C LYS A 5 3.36 -0.35 5.17
N TYR A 6 2.64 -1.44 4.88
CA TYR A 6 2.55 -2.60 5.78
C TYR A 6 3.90 -3.30 5.93
N THR A 7 4.66 -3.46 4.84
CA THR A 7 5.99 -4.09 4.89
C THR A 7 6.96 -3.23 5.69
N ALA A 8 7.01 -1.92 5.44
CA ALA A 8 7.84 -1.01 6.23
C ALA A 8 7.48 -1.06 7.73
N TRP A 9 6.19 -1.13 8.05
CA TRP A 9 5.72 -1.27 9.43
C TRP A 9 6.14 -2.60 10.07
N LYS A 10 5.96 -3.72 9.36
CA LYS A 10 6.39 -5.06 9.83
C LYS A 10 7.90 -5.19 10.02
N LEU A 11 8.68 -4.40 9.30
CA LEU A 11 10.14 -4.35 9.41
C LEU A 11 10.63 -3.41 10.53
N GLY A 12 9.74 -2.68 11.21
CA GLY A 12 10.09 -1.80 12.34
C GLY A 12 10.56 -0.40 11.94
N PHE A 13 10.34 0.02 10.69
CA PHE A 13 10.69 1.38 10.27
C PHE A 13 9.73 2.43 10.82
N LYS A 14 10.24 3.64 11.06
CA LYS A 14 9.42 4.82 11.38
C LYS A 14 8.78 5.35 10.11
N ILE A 15 7.44 5.35 10.06
CA ILE A 15 6.67 5.87 8.93
C ILE A 15 6.13 7.24 9.32
N ILE A 16 6.40 8.26 8.50
CA ILE A 16 5.82 9.59 8.61
C ILE A 16 4.99 9.88 7.37
N GLU A 17 3.83 10.49 7.55
CA GLU A 17 2.98 10.91 6.43
C GLU A 17 3.02 12.44 6.35
N VAL A 18 3.34 12.94 5.16
CA VAL A 18 3.33 14.38 4.87
C VAL A 18 2.12 14.65 3.98
N PRO A 19 1.15 15.46 4.43
CA PRO A 19 -0.04 15.75 3.63
C PRO A 19 0.35 16.55 2.39
N ILE A 20 -0.22 16.18 1.24
CA ILE A 20 -0.09 16.92 -0.02
C ILE A 20 -1.47 17.21 -0.60
N ILE A 21 -1.60 18.38 -1.21
CA ILE A 21 -2.81 18.75 -1.95
C ILE A 21 -2.63 18.23 -3.37
N PHE A 22 -3.46 17.27 -3.76
CA PHE A 22 -3.54 16.84 -5.15
C PHE A 22 -4.33 17.89 -5.91
N THR A 23 -3.65 18.66 -6.77
CA THR A 23 -4.32 19.49 -7.77
C THR A 23 -4.82 18.59 -8.89
N ASP A 24 -6.14 18.56 -9.12
CA ASP A 24 -6.72 17.72 -10.16
C ASP A 24 -6.19 18.08 -11.56
N ARG A 25 -5.94 17.05 -12.35
CA ARG A 25 -5.85 17.16 -13.81
C ARG A 25 -7.26 16.84 -14.30
N THR A 26 -7.95 17.83 -14.85
CA THR A 26 -9.39 17.77 -15.17
C THR A 26 -9.76 16.83 -16.33
N GLU A 27 -8.80 16.16 -16.94
CA GLU A 27 -9.00 15.36 -18.15
C GLU A 27 -8.80 13.86 -17.86
N GLY A 28 -9.88 13.08 -18.05
CA GLY A 28 -9.80 11.62 -18.15
C GLY A 28 -10.86 10.86 -17.35
N THR A 29 -11.27 9.71 -17.89
CA THR A 29 -12.13 8.74 -17.22
C THR A 29 -11.37 8.02 -16.09
N SER A 30 -12.11 7.56 -15.08
CA SER A 30 -11.55 6.80 -13.96
C SER A 30 -10.77 5.58 -14.46
N LYS A 31 -9.51 5.45 -14.03
CA LYS A 31 -8.66 4.26 -14.29
C LYS A 31 -9.02 3.07 -13.40
N MET A 32 -9.97 3.23 -12.47
CA MET A 32 -10.37 2.19 -11.52
C MET A 32 -11.48 1.32 -12.09
N SER A 33 -11.21 0.01 -12.17
CA SER A 33 -12.17 -0.99 -12.62
C SER A 33 -12.57 -1.93 -11.48
N ARG A 34 -13.69 -2.64 -11.64
CA ARG A 34 -14.16 -3.65 -10.68
C ARG A 34 -13.17 -4.81 -10.51
N GLY A 35 -12.37 -5.10 -11.55
CA GLY A 35 -11.29 -6.09 -11.49
C GLY A 35 -10.18 -5.65 -10.54
N ILE A 36 -9.65 -4.44 -10.73
CA ILE A 36 -8.61 -3.85 -9.87
C ILE A 36 -9.05 -3.85 -8.40
N PHE A 37 -10.30 -3.51 -8.13
CA PHE A 37 -10.84 -3.52 -6.76
C PHE A 37 -10.87 -4.92 -6.14
N ARG A 38 -11.32 -5.93 -6.89
CA ARG A 38 -11.35 -7.33 -6.42
C ARG A 38 -9.94 -7.87 -6.16
N GLU A 39 -9.00 -7.58 -7.07
CA GLU A 39 -7.59 -7.94 -6.91
C GLU A 39 -6.98 -7.29 -5.67
N ALA A 40 -7.29 -6.01 -5.42
CA ALA A 40 -6.81 -5.30 -4.23
C ALA A 40 -7.29 -5.98 -2.93
N ILE A 41 -8.56 -6.41 -2.86
CA ILE A 41 -9.08 -7.12 -1.68
C ILE A 41 -8.33 -8.43 -1.44
N LEU A 42 -8.19 -9.26 -2.48
CA LEU A 42 -7.47 -10.53 -2.38
C LEU A 42 -6.00 -10.30 -2.01
N GLY A 43 -5.36 -9.29 -2.59
CA GLY A 43 -3.98 -8.91 -2.29
C GLY A 43 -3.78 -8.51 -0.83
N VAL A 44 -4.72 -7.78 -0.23
CA VAL A 44 -4.66 -7.42 1.20
C VAL A 44 -4.79 -8.65 2.10
N ILE A 45 -5.66 -9.61 1.77
CA ILE A 45 -5.79 -10.86 2.53
C ILE A 45 -4.48 -11.66 2.45
N GLN A 46 -3.91 -11.81 1.26
CA GLN A 46 -2.62 -12.50 1.05
C GLN A 46 -1.48 -11.82 1.82
N LEU A 47 -1.47 -10.49 1.87
CA LEU A 47 -0.48 -9.70 2.59
C LEU A 47 -0.42 -10.03 4.09
N ARG A 48 -1.57 -10.36 4.70
CA ARG A 48 -1.65 -10.76 6.11
C ARG A 48 -0.97 -12.09 6.39
N PHE A 49 -1.02 -13.03 5.44
CA PHE A 49 -0.39 -14.35 5.55
C PHE A 49 1.07 -14.35 5.06
N LYS A 50 1.49 -13.30 4.34
CA LYS A 50 2.87 -13.12 3.88
C LYS A 50 3.81 -12.98 5.09
N ARG A 51 4.81 -13.87 5.17
CA ARG A 51 5.74 -13.94 6.31
C ARG A 51 6.84 -12.90 6.17
N ILE A 52 6.57 -11.66 6.60
CA ILE A 52 7.55 -10.57 6.62
C ILE A 52 8.33 -10.64 7.94
N ARG A 53 9.63 -10.97 7.86
CA ARG A 53 10.52 -11.07 9.02
C ARG A 53 11.33 -9.78 9.16
N PRO A 54 11.41 -9.17 10.35
CA PRO A 54 12.29 -8.03 10.57
C PRO A 54 13.75 -8.47 10.41
N VAL A 55 14.53 -7.64 9.72
CA VAL A 55 15.98 -7.81 9.67
C VAL A 55 16.50 -7.48 11.07
N LYS A 56 17.26 -8.39 11.69
CA LYS A 56 18.00 -8.08 12.91
C LYS A 56 19.01 -7.00 12.54
N VAL A 57 18.72 -5.76 12.94
CA VAL A 57 19.71 -4.68 12.89
C VAL A 57 20.73 -5.02 13.97
N ALA A 58 21.96 -5.30 13.55
CA ALA A 58 23.10 -5.56 14.44
C ALA A 58 23.52 -4.28 15.17
#